data_AF-A0A0F3IME8-F1
#
_entry.id   AF-A0A0F3IME8-F1
#
_cell.length_a   1.000
_cell.length_b   1.000
_cell.length_c   1.000
_cell.angle_alpha   90.00
_cell.angle_beta   90.00
_cell.angle_gamma   90.00
#
_symmetry.space_group_name_H-M   'P 1'
#
loop_
_entity.id
_entity.type
_entity.pdbx_description
1 polymer ?
#
loop_
_entity_poly.entity_id
_entity_poly.type
_entity_poly.pdbx_seq_one_letter_code
_entity_poly.pdbx_strand_id
1 'polypeptide(L)'
;MFHKTNANKPRLVISLNSHVSVNLIDVIAVELAPAFIRPEGPFFIQAVGEFSNDSIDSFTLYVENNGRYYLIELDARGEQIEQVSFYQNILTLTPDEQEWQEILHDMAAKEFIMDDISYQRLLGGQADNADLLEYSEQIKTLDDAYECHNRIMIFERTITPGDFKERLKIVVEVIESKQIASVSFYLGFALHPSTLTLLGK
;
A
#
# COMPACT_ATOMS: atom_id res chain seq x y z
N MET A 1 19.15 -29.00 14.47
CA MET A 1 19.17 -29.28 13.02
C MET A 1 19.18 -27.93 12.32
N PHE A 2 20.37 -27.45 11.93
CA PHE A 2 20.53 -26.10 11.37
C PHE A 2 19.94 -26.07 9.95
N HIS A 3 18.89 -25.28 9.75
CA HIS A 3 18.41 -24.96 8.41
C HIS A 3 19.46 -24.06 7.75
N LYS A 4 20.21 -24.63 6.80
CA LYS A 4 20.97 -23.83 5.84
C LYS A 4 19.96 -23.01 5.03
N THR A 5 19.92 -21.71 5.27
CA THR A 5 19.30 -20.75 4.36
C THR A 5 19.94 -20.93 2.99
N ASN A 6 19.15 -21.38 2.01
CA ASN A 6 19.59 -21.58 0.64
C ASN A 6 19.87 -20.21 0.01
N ALA A 7 21.12 -19.75 0.12
CA ALA A 7 21.59 -18.43 -0.30
C ALA A 7 21.69 -18.24 -1.84
N ASN A 8 20.93 -18.99 -2.65
CA ASN A 8 21.16 -19.04 -4.10
C ASN A 8 19.90 -19.18 -4.97
N LYS A 9 18.70 -18.91 -4.43
CA LYS A 9 17.53 -18.73 -5.29
C LYS A 9 17.54 -17.30 -5.84
N PRO A 10 17.38 -17.10 -7.15
CA PRO A 10 17.25 -15.76 -7.72
C PRO A 10 16.05 -15.08 -7.06
N ARG A 11 16.25 -13.86 -6.57
CA ARG A 11 15.25 -13.04 -5.90
C ARG A 11 15.14 -11.71 -6.61
N LEU A 12 13.94 -11.13 -6.62
CA LEU A 12 13.75 -9.77 -7.07
C LEU A 12 14.60 -8.83 -6.21
N VAL A 13 15.45 -8.05 -6.87
CA VAL A 13 16.25 -7.01 -6.23
C VAL A 13 15.69 -5.67 -6.66
N ILE A 14 15.42 -4.81 -5.68
CA ILE A 14 14.91 -3.46 -5.89
C ILE A 14 15.93 -2.49 -5.34
N SER A 15 16.44 -1.64 -6.22
CA SER A 15 17.47 -0.65 -5.88
C SER A 15 16.82 0.65 -5.46
N LEU A 16 17.23 1.18 -4.30
CA LEU A 16 16.98 2.58 -3.94
C LEU A 16 17.63 3.51 -4.98
N ASN A 17 17.08 4.71 -5.19
CA ASN A 17 17.45 5.65 -6.27
C ASN A 17 17.16 5.19 -7.71
N SER A 18 16.53 4.04 -7.89
CA SER A 18 16.01 3.65 -9.20
C SER A 18 14.68 4.33 -9.49
N HIS A 19 14.24 4.22 -10.73
CA HIS A 19 12.91 4.69 -11.13
C HIS A 19 12.01 3.50 -11.40
N VAL A 20 10.72 3.69 -11.23
CA VAL A 20 9.70 2.73 -11.64
C VAL A 20 8.73 3.43 -12.56
N SER A 21 8.30 2.74 -13.62
CA SER A 21 7.23 3.21 -14.50
C SER A 21 6.01 2.33 -14.28
N VAL A 22 4.84 2.95 -14.16
CA VAL A 22 3.55 2.25 -14.05
C VAL A 22 2.67 2.68 -15.21
N ASN A 23 2.23 1.73 -16.02
CA ASN A 23 1.30 1.99 -17.11
C ASN A 23 -0.15 1.91 -16.61
N LEU A 24 -0.83 3.05 -16.58
CA LEU A 24 -2.22 3.20 -16.12
C LEU A 24 -3.25 3.20 -17.26
N ILE A 25 -2.90 2.66 -18.43
CA ILE A 25 -3.81 2.63 -19.59
C ILE A 25 -5.12 1.89 -19.28
N ASP A 26 -5.06 0.84 -18.47
CA ASP A 26 -6.23 0.02 -18.12
C ASP A 26 -7.25 0.76 -17.24
N VAL A 27 -6.84 1.87 -16.60
CA VAL A 27 -7.68 2.67 -15.70
C VAL A 27 -8.01 4.06 -16.24
N ILE A 28 -7.68 4.33 -17.52
CA ILE A 28 -7.86 5.65 -18.11
C ILE A 28 -9.35 6.03 -18.24
N ALA A 29 -10.21 5.05 -18.50
CA ALA A 29 -11.65 5.24 -18.68
C ALA A 29 -12.46 5.03 -17.39
N VAL A 30 -11.80 4.68 -16.28
CA VAL A 30 -12.47 4.45 -14.99
C VAL A 30 -12.69 5.79 -14.28
N GLU A 31 -13.91 6.03 -13.82
CA GLU A 31 -14.24 7.19 -12.99
C GLU A 31 -13.80 6.95 -11.53
N LEU A 32 -12.50 7.11 -11.30
CA LEU A 32 -11.89 7.02 -9.97
C LEU A 32 -12.38 8.16 -9.06
N ALA A 33 -12.19 7.99 -7.75
CA ALA A 33 -12.57 9.01 -6.78
C ALA A 33 -11.83 10.34 -7.08
N PRO A 34 -12.48 11.51 -6.89
CA PRO A 34 -11.91 12.80 -7.28
C PRO A 34 -10.55 13.13 -6.64
N ALA A 35 -10.28 12.59 -5.44
CA ALA A 35 -9.01 12.75 -4.75
C ALA A 35 -7.84 12.00 -5.43
N PHE A 36 -8.12 11.00 -6.27
CA PHE A 36 -7.11 10.27 -7.02
C PHE A 36 -6.67 11.06 -8.25
N ILE A 37 -5.39 11.40 -8.29
CA ILE A 37 -4.72 12.13 -9.35
C ILE A 37 -3.81 11.16 -10.10
N ARG A 38 -4.12 10.99 -11.40
CA ARG A 38 -3.33 10.15 -12.28
C ARG A 38 -1.90 10.70 -12.40
N PRO A 39 -0.87 9.93 -12.02
CA PRO A 39 0.52 10.33 -12.16
C PRO A 39 0.95 10.34 -13.61
N GLU A 40 1.97 11.15 -13.91
CA GLU A 40 2.57 11.28 -15.24
C GLU A 40 4.06 11.00 -15.18
N GLY A 41 4.54 10.09 -16.04
CA GLY A 41 5.96 9.73 -16.11
C GLY A 41 6.41 8.72 -15.05
N PRO A 42 7.74 8.53 -14.91
CA PRO A 42 8.29 7.60 -13.94
C PRO A 42 8.20 8.16 -12.50
N PHE A 43 8.22 7.23 -11.54
CA PHE A 43 8.31 7.54 -10.12
C PHE A 43 9.74 7.31 -9.64
N PHE A 44 10.14 8.11 -8.65
CA PHE A 44 11.41 7.93 -7.95
C PHE A 44 11.21 7.08 -6.69
N ILE A 45 12.01 6.02 -6.50
CA ILE A 45 11.92 5.16 -5.31
C ILE A 45 12.69 5.78 -4.15
N GLN A 46 11.95 6.20 -3.12
CA GLN A 46 12.49 6.83 -1.91
C GLN A 46 12.83 5.81 -0.83
N ALA A 47 11.99 4.80 -0.67
CA ALA A 47 12.19 3.72 0.29
C ALA A 47 11.61 2.40 -0.23
N VAL A 48 12.12 1.30 0.32
CA VAL A 48 11.61 -0.06 0.06
C VAL A 48 11.32 -0.71 1.39
N GLY A 49 10.05 -1.05 1.61
CA GLY A 49 9.63 -1.93 2.67
C GLY A 49 9.63 -3.38 2.23
N GLU A 50 10.12 -4.27 3.07
CA GLU A 50 10.22 -5.71 2.78
C GLU A 50 9.45 -6.54 3.81
N PHE A 51 8.74 -7.54 3.30
CA PHE A 51 8.13 -8.63 4.06
C PHE A 51 8.67 -9.94 3.51
N SER A 52 9.41 -10.69 4.32
CA SER A 52 9.87 -12.01 3.90
C SER A 52 8.97 -13.09 4.46
N ASN A 53 8.27 -13.80 3.57
CA ASN A 53 7.69 -15.12 3.86
C ASN A 53 8.49 -16.17 3.08
N ASP A 54 8.53 -17.43 3.54
CA ASP A 54 9.41 -18.48 3.01
C ASP A 54 9.20 -18.80 1.51
N SER A 55 8.10 -18.35 0.91
CA SER A 55 7.70 -18.71 -0.46
C SER A 55 7.34 -17.54 -1.39
N ILE A 56 7.17 -16.34 -0.86
CA ILE A 56 6.81 -15.10 -1.58
C ILE A 56 7.57 -13.97 -0.91
N ASP A 57 8.29 -13.19 -1.70
CA ASP A 57 8.92 -11.95 -1.27
C ASP A 57 7.92 -10.82 -1.57
N SER A 58 7.44 -10.10 -0.54
CA SER A 58 6.55 -8.95 -0.72
C SER A 58 7.27 -7.65 -0.43
N PHE A 59 6.97 -6.63 -1.23
CA PHE A 59 7.63 -5.33 -1.16
C PHE A 59 6.60 -4.21 -1.17
N THR A 60 6.85 -3.15 -0.39
CA THR A 60 6.22 -1.84 -0.57
C THR A 60 7.24 -0.86 -1.11
N LEU A 61 6.99 -0.30 -2.29
CA LEU A 61 7.79 0.80 -2.82
C LEU A 61 7.15 2.11 -2.40
N TYR A 62 7.88 2.90 -1.63
CA TYR A 62 7.53 4.26 -1.30
C TYR A 62 8.10 5.15 -2.39
N VAL A 63 7.21 5.70 -3.22
CA VAL A 63 7.61 6.40 -4.44
C VAL A 63 6.97 7.77 -4.53
N GLU A 64 7.64 8.67 -5.23
CA GLU A 64 7.17 10.04 -5.45
C GLU A 64 7.03 10.33 -6.96
N ASN A 65 5.98 11.07 -7.31
CA ASN A 65 5.78 11.62 -8.65
C ASN A 65 5.09 12.99 -8.55
N ASN A 66 5.74 14.02 -9.09
CA ASN A 66 5.23 15.38 -9.20
C ASN A 66 4.71 15.98 -7.87
N GLY A 67 5.43 15.75 -6.77
CA GLY A 67 5.11 16.22 -5.42
C GLY A 67 4.05 15.40 -4.70
N ARG A 68 3.67 14.23 -5.24
CA ARG A 68 2.69 13.32 -4.64
C ARG A 68 3.34 12.00 -4.26
N TYR A 69 2.88 11.43 -3.16
CA TYR A 69 3.40 10.17 -2.61
C TYR A 69 2.49 9.01 -2.96
N TYR A 70 3.12 7.90 -3.32
CA TYR A 70 2.45 6.68 -3.74
C TYR A 70 3.10 5.47 -3.09
N LEU A 71 2.31 4.41 -2.93
CA LEU A 71 2.78 3.09 -2.58
C LEU A 71 2.60 2.16 -3.79
N ILE A 72 3.61 1.37 -4.08
CA ILE A 72 3.50 0.25 -5.01
C ILE A 72 3.80 -1.03 -4.25
N GLU A 73 2.78 -1.83 -4.03
CA GLU A 73 2.91 -3.12 -3.36
C GLU A 73 3.11 -4.22 -4.39
N LEU A 74 4.09 -5.08 -4.16
CA LEU A 74 4.51 -6.13 -5.08
C LEU A 74 4.62 -7.44 -4.34
N ASP A 75 4.07 -8.50 -4.92
CA ASP A 75 4.41 -9.88 -4.53
C ASP A 75 5.25 -10.51 -5.63
N ALA A 76 6.37 -11.13 -5.26
CA ALA A 76 7.26 -11.78 -6.20
C ALA A 76 7.61 -13.22 -5.78
N ARG A 77 7.73 -14.09 -6.78
CA ARG A 77 8.28 -15.43 -6.62
C ARG A 77 9.57 -15.53 -7.41
N GLY A 78 10.69 -15.44 -6.69
CA GLY A 78 11.99 -15.25 -7.30
C GLY A 78 12.07 -13.88 -7.96
N GLU A 79 12.40 -13.81 -9.26
CA GLU A 79 12.45 -12.54 -10.01
C GLU A 79 11.13 -12.15 -10.68
N GLN A 80 10.12 -13.02 -10.64
CA GLN A 80 8.84 -12.80 -11.29
C GLN A 80 7.87 -12.10 -10.33
N ILE A 81 7.38 -10.93 -10.74
CA ILE A 81 6.30 -10.22 -10.07
C ILE A 81 4.98 -10.92 -10.40
N GLU A 82 4.26 -11.38 -9.37
CA GLU A 82 2.97 -12.08 -9.48
C GLU A 82 1.79 -11.13 -9.25
N GLN A 83 1.95 -10.13 -8.38
CA GLN A 83 0.90 -9.15 -8.08
C GLN A 83 1.47 -7.74 -7.95
N VAL A 84 0.66 -6.75 -8.34
CA VAL A 84 0.95 -5.32 -8.18
C VAL A 84 -0.29 -4.63 -7.67
N SER A 85 -0.15 -3.83 -6.62
CA SER A 85 -1.16 -2.85 -6.23
C SER A 85 -0.55 -1.46 -6.21
N PHE A 86 -1.30 -0.48 -6.71
CA PHE A 86 -0.86 0.89 -6.83
C PHE A 86 -1.77 1.78 -6.00
N TYR A 87 -1.19 2.58 -5.11
CA TYR A 87 -1.93 3.48 -4.24
C TYR A 87 -1.34 4.88 -4.22
N GLN A 88 -2.19 5.89 -4.16
CA GLN A 88 -1.83 7.27 -3.92
C GLN A 88 -2.18 7.63 -2.47
N ASN A 89 -1.27 8.27 -1.75
CA ASN A 89 -1.63 8.96 -0.50
C ASN A 89 -2.49 10.18 -0.84
N ILE A 90 -3.70 10.22 -0.29
CA ILE A 90 -4.64 11.33 -0.50
C ILE A 90 -4.83 12.20 0.73
N LEU A 91 -4.53 11.66 1.91
CA LEU A 91 -4.70 12.35 3.18
C LEU A 91 -3.82 11.68 4.24
N THR A 92 -3.14 12.49 5.05
CA THR A 92 -2.49 12.04 6.28
C THR A 92 -2.97 12.94 7.41
N LEU A 93 -3.45 12.31 8.48
CA LEU A 93 -3.96 12.97 9.68
C LEU A 93 -3.03 12.70 10.86
N THR A 94 -2.86 13.70 11.72
CA THR A 94 -2.26 13.57 13.05
C THR A 94 -3.30 14.03 14.08
N PRO A 95 -4.30 13.20 14.37
CA PRO A 95 -5.43 13.59 15.19
C PRO A 95 -5.08 13.66 16.67
N ASP A 96 -5.92 14.37 17.41
CA ASP A 96 -5.91 14.32 18.86
C ASP A 96 -6.55 13.02 19.40
N GLU A 97 -6.56 12.84 20.72
CA GLU A 97 -7.05 11.61 21.35
C GLU A 97 -8.53 11.33 21.06
N GLN A 98 -9.38 12.36 20.96
CA GLN A 98 -10.81 12.18 20.71
C GLN A 98 -11.05 11.82 19.25
N GLU A 99 -10.49 12.62 18.34
CA GLU A 99 -10.52 12.34 16.89
C GLU A 99 -10.01 10.93 16.59
N TRP A 100 -9.07 10.42 17.42
CA TRP A 100 -8.56 9.07 17.25
C TRP A 100 -9.56 7.96 17.52
N GLN A 101 -10.35 8.11 18.58
CA GLN A 101 -11.37 7.11 18.90
C GLN A 101 -12.44 7.05 17.81
N GLU A 102 -12.79 8.21 17.25
CA GLU A 102 -13.74 8.31 16.14
C GLU A 102 -13.17 7.65 14.88
N ILE A 103 -11.94 7.99 14.49
CA ILE A 103 -11.27 7.39 13.33
C ILE A 103 -11.13 5.87 13.49
N LEU A 104 -10.68 5.39 14.64
CA LEU A 104 -10.54 3.95 14.87
C LEU A 104 -11.89 3.22 14.86
N HIS A 105 -12.95 3.86 15.35
CA HIS A 105 -14.31 3.33 15.27
C HIS A 105 -14.76 3.17 13.81
N ASP A 106 -14.60 4.23 13.01
CA ASP A 106 -15.00 4.23 11.59
C ASP A 106 -14.16 3.23 10.78
N MET A 107 -12.85 3.17 11.05
CA MET A 107 -11.95 2.20 10.42
C MET A 107 -12.30 0.74 10.77
N ALA A 108 -12.85 0.51 11.95
CA ALA A 108 -13.29 -0.81 12.35
C ALA A 108 -14.62 -1.20 11.70
N ALA A 109 -15.42 -0.25 11.19
CA ALA A 109 -16.76 -0.48 10.66
C ALA A 109 -16.77 -1.28 9.36
N LYS A 110 -17.92 -1.86 9.02
CA LYS A 110 -18.12 -2.65 7.78
C LYS A 110 -18.14 -1.79 6.52
N GLU A 111 -18.46 -0.51 6.67
CA GLU A 111 -18.57 0.47 5.60
C GLU A 111 -17.79 1.72 6.01
N PHE A 112 -17.11 2.34 5.05
CA PHE A 112 -16.41 3.61 5.23
C PHE A 112 -16.85 4.58 4.14
N ILE A 113 -17.19 5.81 4.52
CA ILE A 113 -17.62 6.85 3.58
C ILE A 113 -16.55 7.92 3.51
N MET A 114 -16.11 8.25 2.30
CA MET A 114 -15.13 9.31 2.03
C MET A 114 -15.53 10.06 0.77
N ASP A 115 -15.61 11.38 0.82
CA ASP A 115 -16.03 12.22 -0.31
C ASP A 115 -17.35 11.74 -0.97
N ASP A 116 -18.37 11.45 -0.14
CA ASP A 116 -19.68 10.90 -0.55
C ASP A 116 -19.63 9.52 -1.25
N ILE A 117 -18.49 8.83 -1.19
CA ILE A 117 -18.29 7.50 -1.74
C ILE A 117 -18.25 6.48 -0.62
N SER A 118 -19.11 5.47 -0.72
CA SER A 118 -19.13 4.30 0.18
C SER A 118 -18.17 3.21 -0.30
N TYR A 119 -17.37 2.70 0.62
CA TYR A 119 -16.49 1.55 0.46
C TYR A 119 -16.86 0.46 1.47
N GLN A 120 -16.79 -0.79 1.04
CA GLN A 120 -17.09 -1.95 1.89
C GLN A 120 -15.80 -2.59 2.41
N ARG A 121 -15.75 -2.94 3.69
CA ARG A 121 -14.57 -3.51 4.33
C ARG A 121 -14.21 -4.86 3.70
N LEU A 122 -12.95 -5.01 3.29
CA LEU A 122 -12.42 -6.23 2.68
C LEU A 122 -11.83 -7.18 3.71
N LEU A 123 -11.25 -6.66 4.79
CA LEU A 123 -10.63 -7.44 5.87
C LEU A 123 -11.61 -7.67 7.04
N GLY A 124 -11.33 -8.66 7.89
CA GLY A 124 -12.09 -8.84 9.14
C GLY A 124 -13.48 -9.48 9.01
N GLY A 125 -13.86 -9.97 7.83
CA GLY A 125 -15.09 -10.74 7.62
C GLY A 125 -16.38 -9.90 7.71
N GLN A 126 -17.50 -10.56 8.01
CA GLN A 126 -18.86 -10.00 7.84
C GLN A 126 -19.46 -9.30 9.07
N ALA A 127 -18.76 -9.30 10.20
CA ALA A 127 -19.19 -8.63 11.42
C ALA A 127 -19.33 -7.11 11.19
N ASP A 128 -20.15 -6.42 11.99
CA ASP A 128 -20.30 -4.97 11.85
C ASP A 128 -18.99 -4.23 12.12
N ASN A 129 -18.17 -4.75 13.05
CA ASN A 129 -16.85 -4.24 13.37
C ASN A 129 -15.79 -5.34 13.27
N ALA A 130 -14.55 -4.97 12.96
CA ALA A 130 -13.40 -5.87 12.96
C ALA A 130 -12.12 -5.17 13.41
N ASP A 131 -11.23 -5.93 14.04
CA ASP A 131 -9.90 -5.46 14.39
C ASP A 131 -9.07 -5.17 13.13
N LEU A 132 -8.25 -4.13 13.20
CA LEU A 132 -7.29 -3.81 12.15
C LEU A 132 -6.20 -4.89 12.09
N LEU A 133 -5.74 -5.19 10.88
CA LEU A 133 -4.66 -6.15 10.69
C LEU A 133 -3.33 -5.50 11.07
N GLU A 134 -2.60 -6.11 12.00
CA GLU A 134 -1.25 -5.68 12.36
C GLU A 134 -0.22 -6.27 11.39
N TYR A 135 0.76 -5.46 11.01
CA TYR A 135 1.88 -5.91 10.19
C TYR A 135 3.18 -5.24 10.61
N SER A 136 4.29 -5.92 10.36
CA SER A 136 5.64 -5.39 10.58
C SER A 136 6.39 -5.40 9.27
N GLU A 137 7.02 -4.28 8.95
CA GLU A 137 7.73 -4.07 7.70
C GLU A 137 9.14 -3.56 7.99
N GLN A 138 10.13 -4.13 7.29
CA GLN A 138 11.50 -3.65 7.34
C GLN A 138 11.68 -2.61 6.24
N ILE A 139 11.72 -1.33 6.61
CA ILE A 139 11.83 -0.21 5.67
C ILE A 139 13.30 0.16 5.53
N LYS A 140 13.77 0.20 4.28
CA LYS A 140 15.09 0.68 3.89
C LYS A 140 14.97 1.98 3.13
N THR A 141 15.72 2.98 3.57
CA THR A 141 15.92 4.26 2.88
C THR A 141 17.39 4.38 2.48
N LEU A 142 17.78 5.52 1.89
CA LEU A 142 19.18 5.78 1.58
C LEU A 142 20.07 5.92 2.82
N ASP A 143 19.51 6.51 3.86
CA ASP A 143 20.27 6.94 5.04
C ASP A 143 20.11 5.98 6.22
N ASP A 144 19.01 5.23 6.26
CA ASP A 144 18.63 4.39 7.41
C ASP A 144 17.84 3.13 7.00
N ALA A 145 17.78 2.17 7.91
CA ALA A 145 16.90 1.02 7.85
C ALA A 145 16.28 0.76 9.23
N TYR A 146 14.96 0.65 9.26
CA TYR A 146 14.21 0.50 10.51
C TYR A 146 13.01 -0.42 10.34
N GLU A 147 12.57 -1.00 11.45
CA GLU A 147 11.33 -1.76 11.51
C GLU A 147 10.17 -0.83 11.84
N CYS A 148 9.05 -1.02 11.14
CA CYS A 148 7.83 -0.28 11.38
C CYS A 148 6.69 -1.26 11.72
N HIS A 149 5.96 -0.97 12.79
CA HIS A 149 4.80 -1.75 13.22
C HIS A 149 3.55 -0.93 12.97
N ASN A 150 2.73 -1.37 12.01
CA ASN A 150 1.57 -0.63 11.56
C ASN A 150 0.29 -1.46 11.68
N ARG A 151 -0.84 -0.78 11.64
CA ARG A 151 -2.16 -1.42 11.53
C ARG A 151 -2.86 -0.97 10.28
N ILE A 152 -3.62 -1.86 9.64
CA ILE A 152 -4.34 -1.53 8.40
C ILE A 152 -5.78 -1.97 8.42
N MET A 153 -6.56 -1.21 7.66
CA MET A 153 -7.82 -1.66 7.11
C MET A 153 -7.86 -1.39 5.61
N ILE A 154 -8.51 -2.27 4.86
CA ILE A 154 -8.75 -2.09 3.43
C ILE A 154 -10.24 -2.16 3.19
N PHE A 155 -10.75 -1.14 2.50
CA PHE A 155 -12.11 -1.08 1.98
C PHE A 155 -12.06 -1.09 0.46
N GLU A 156 -13.14 -1.54 -0.18
CA GLU A 156 -13.26 -1.66 -1.62
C GLU A 156 -14.63 -1.17 -2.10
N ARG A 157 -14.65 -0.52 -3.26
CA ARG A 157 -15.86 -0.27 -4.01
C ARG A 157 -15.74 -0.84 -5.42
N THR A 158 -16.89 -1.12 -6.02
CA THR A 158 -16.97 -1.59 -7.41
C THR A 158 -17.46 -0.44 -8.29
N ILE A 159 -16.67 -0.06 -9.28
CA ILE A 159 -17.01 0.98 -10.26
C ILE A 159 -17.61 0.30 -11.49
N THR A 160 -18.79 0.77 -11.91
CA THR A 160 -19.50 0.29 -13.09
C THR A 160 -19.50 1.35 -14.19
N PRO A 161 -19.47 0.95 -15.48
CA PRO A 161 -19.40 -0.42 -16.01
C PRO A 161 -18.00 -1.04 -15.92
N GLY A 162 -17.90 -2.38 -15.88
CA GLY A 162 -16.63 -3.12 -15.94
C GLY A 162 -16.15 -3.74 -14.63
N ASP A 163 -16.94 -3.62 -13.56
CA ASP A 163 -16.68 -4.21 -12.23
C ASP A 163 -15.27 -3.93 -11.69
N PHE A 164 -14.74 -2.75 -12.00
CA PHE A 164 -13.41 -2.34 -11.57
C PHE A 164 -13.39 -2.14 -10.04
N LYS A 165 -12.33 -2.60 -9.39
CA LYS A 165 -12.19 -2.55 -7.94
C LYS A 165 -11.24 -1.42 -7.53
N GLU A 166 -11.81 -0.35 -7.00
CA GLU A 166 -11.04 0.71 -6.33
C GLU A 166 -11.00 0.41 -4.82
N ARG A 167 -9.83 0.60 -4.21
CA ARG A 167 -9.56 0.32 -2.81
C ARG A 167 -9.20 1.59 -2.06
N LEU A 168 -9.72 1.69 -0.86
CA LEU A 168 -9.29 2.63 0.17
C LEU A 168 -8.51 1.84 1.22
N LYS A 169 -7.18 2.00 1.21
CA LYS A 169 -6.29 1.46 2.24
C LYS A 169 -6.05 2.54 3.28
N ILE A 170 -6.24 2.20 4.55
CA ILE A 170 -6.00 3.10 5.66
C ILE A 170 -4.92 2.48 6.55
N VAL A 171 -3.85 3.23 6.81
CA VAL A 171 -2.68 2.79 7.58
C VAL A 171 -2.57 3.64 8.83
N VAL A 172 -2.51 2.98 9.98
CA VAL A 172 -2.23 3.57 11.29
C VAL A 172 -0.75 3.35 11.58
N GLU A 173 0.01 4.44 11.66
CA GLU A 173 1.45 4.42 11.93
C GLU A 173 1.72 4.49 13.43
N VAL A 174 2.34 3.45 13.99
CA VAL A 174 2.65 3.38 15.42
C VAL A 174 4.14 3.64 15.64
N ILE A 175 4.48 4.66 16.41
CA ILE A 175 5.85 4.86 16.92
C ILE A 175 5.97 4.17 18.29
N GLU A 176 7.09 3.47 18.53
CA GLU A 176 7.37 2.64 19.71
C GLU A 176 7.18 3.36 21.08
N SER A 177 7.05 4.69 21.10
CA SER A 177 6.73 5.48 22.29
C SER A 177 5.25 5.41 22.74
N LYS A 178 4.42 4.55 22.14
CA LYS A 178 2.95 4.47 22.32
C LYS A 178 2.19 5.74 21.91
N GLN A 179 2.86 6.70 21.25
CA GLN A 179 2.20 7.75 20.50
C GLN A 179 2.03 7.24 19.07
N ILE A 180 0.79 6.93 18.71
CA ILE A 180 0.42 6.72 17.31
C ILE A 180 0.62 8.06 16.61
N ALA A 181 1.38 8.09 15.52
CA ALA A 181 1.90 9.33 14.95
C ALA A 181 1.01 9.89 13.84
N SER A 182 0.42 9.01 13.03
CA SER A 182 -0.42 9.43 11.93
C SER A 182 -1.36 8.33 11.47
N VAL A 183 -2.41 8.73 10.75
CA VAL A 183 -3.21 7.84 9.91
C VAL A 183 -3.16 8.36 8.49
N SER A 184 -2.77 7.48 7.58
CA SER A 184 -2.65 7.78 6.17
C SER A 184 -3.70 7.01 5.36
N PHE A 185 -4.39 7.73 4.49
CA PHE A 185 -5.43 7.24 3.59
C PHE A 185 -4.87 7.14 2.18
N TYR A 186 -5.08 5.99 1.58
CA TYR A 186 -4.52 5.62 0.30
C TYR A 186 -5.62 5.14 -0.64
N LEU A 187 -5.79 5.82 -1.76
CA LEU A 187 -6.67 5.35 -2.83
C LEU A 187 -5.87 4.61 -3.88
N GLY A 188 -6.35 3.44 -4.29
CA GLY A 188 -5.61 2.60 -5.21
C GLY A 188 -6.40 1.44 -5.77
N PHE A 189 -5.69 0.53 -6.41
CA PHE A 189 -6.27 -0.62 -7.08
C PHE A 189 -5.18 -1.64 -7.45
N ALA A 190 -5.61 -2.87 -7.75
CA ALA A 190 -4.73 -3.88 -8.30
C ALA A 190 -4.44 -3.59 -9.78
N LEU A 191 -3.21 -3.87 -10.20
CA LEU A 191 -2.75 -3.75 -11.58
C LEU A 191 -2.21 -5.08 -12.07
N HIS A 192 -2.27 -5.29 -13.40
CA HIS A 192 -1.59 -6.43 -13.98
C HIS A 192 -0.06 -6.27 -13.85
N PRO A 193 0.73 -7.31 -13.51
CA PRO A 193 2.17 -7.18 -13.30
C PRO A 193 2.96 -6.58 -14.48
N SER A 194 2.49 -6.77 -15.71
CA SER A 194 3.12 -6.20 -16.91
C SER A 194 3.00 -4.68 -17.01
N THR A 195 2.19 -4.04 -16.17
CA THR A 195 2.08 -2.57 -16.12
C THR A 195 3.29 -1.93 -15.46
N LEU A 196 4.05 -2.69 -14.66
CA LEU A 196 5.18 -2.19 -13.90
C LEU A 196 6.50 -2.49 -14.61
N THR A 197 7.35 -1.47 -14.71
CA THR A 197 8.72 -1.61 -15.22
C THR A 197 9.69 -0.97 -14.24
N LEU A 198 10.63 -1.75 -13.70
CA LEU A 198 11.75 -1.25 -12.92
C LEU A 198 12.84 -0.73 -13.87
N LEU A 199 13.21 0.53 -13.72
CA LEU A 199 14.20 1.23 -14.54
C LEU A 199 15.52 1.37 -13.78
N GLY A 200 16.61 0.87 -14.36
CA GLY A 200 17.95 0.99 -13.75
C GLY A 200 18.32 -0.12 -12.78
N LYS A 201 18.04 -1.39 -13.14
CA LYS A 201 18.63 -2.56 -12.49
C LYS A 201 20.16 -2.53 -12.53
#